data_AF-A0AAV6Z3C8-F1
#
_entry.id   AF-A0AAV6Z3C8-F1
#
_cell.length_a   1.000
_cell.length_b   1.000
_cell.length_c   1.000
_cell.angle_alpha   90.00
_cell.angle_beta   90.00
_cell.angle_gamma   90.00
#
_symmetry.space_group_name_H-M   'P 1'
#
loop_
_entity.id
_entity.type
_entity.pdbx_description
1 polymer ?
#
loop_
_entity_poly.entity_id
_entity_poly.type
_entity_poly.pdbx_seq_one_letter_code
_entity_poly.pdbx_strand_id
1 'polypeptide(L)'
;MVYVTRLLLSVKLEDLEVTIEDHIQKVLKPNFGAAWDEVGDAYEKEETFALSTTKTLEDAVTNIIKFLGMQPCERSDKVPENKNSHVLYLSGVYRGGHDVLVRSRLALADGVTMQVTVRSTDETPADVILASVG
;
A
#
# COMPACT_ATOMS: atom_id res chain seq x y z
N MET A 1 -28.39 -48.44 -28.95
CA MET A 1 -27.79 -47.11 -29.15
C MET A 1 -27.34 -46.64 -27.79
N VAL A 2 -26.03 -46.71 -27.51
CA VAL A 2 -25.43 -46.40 -26.21
C VAL A 2 -24.46 -45.23 -26.41
N TYR A 3 -24.26 -44.43 -25.36
CA TYR A 3 -23.22 -43.40 -25.13
C TYR A 3 -23.62 -41.98 -25.62
N VAL A 4 -23.52 -40.88 -24.84
CA VAL A 4 -22.86 -40.57 -23.57
C VAL A 4 -23.61 -39.40 -22.90
N THR A 5 -23.97 -39.51 -21.63
CA THR A 5 -24.31 -38.36 -20.79
C THR A 5 -23.04 -37.55 -20.57
N ARG A 6 -22.87 -36.45 -21.31
CA ARG A 6 -21.73 -35.53 -21.14
C ARG A 6 -21.89 -34.80 -19.80
N LEU A 7 -21.31 -35.34 -18.72
CA LEU A 7 -21.07 -34.59 -17.49
C LEU A 7 -20.07 -33.47 -17.83
N LEU A 8 -20.56 -32.27 -18.10
CA LEU A 8 -19.77 -31.05 -18.01
C LEU A 8 -19.54 -30.80 -16.51
N LEU A 9 -18.49 -31.40 -15.97
CA LEU A 9 -17.90 -30.98 -14.70
C LEU A 9 -17.30 -29.58 -14.92
N SER A 10 -18.14 -28.55 -14.82
CA SER A 10 -17.68 -27.17 -14.66
C SER A 10 -17.22 -27.04 -13.22
N VAL A 11 -15.92 -27.26 -12.98
CA VAL A 11 -15.29 -26.93 -11.69
C VAL A 11 -15.40 -25.42 -11.54
N LYS A 12 -16.22 -24.94 -10.58
CA LYS A 12 -16.19 -23.53 -10.19
C LYS A 12 -14.89 -23.33 -9.41
N LEU A 13 -13.96 -22.60 -10.03
CA LEU A 13 -12.79 -22.09 -9.32
C LEU A 13 -13.24 -20.93 -8.42
N GLU A 14 -12.62 -20.82 -7.25
CA GLU A 14 -12.83 -19.68 -6.35
C GLU A 14 -12.41 -18.38 -7.05
N ASP A 15 -13.09 -17.28 -6.74
CA ASP A 15 -12.73 -15.96 -7.24
C ASP A 15 -11.38 -15.56 -6.62
N LEU A 16 -10.36 -15.33 -7.45
CA LEU A 16 -9.04 -14.91 -7.00
C LEU A 16 -9.01 -13.38 -7.01
N GLU A 17 -9.24 -12.77 -5.85
CA GLU A 17 -9.00 -11.35 -5.64
C GLU A 17 -7.49 -11.11 -5.65
N VAL A 18 -6.97 -10.47 -6.70
CA VAL A 18 -5.58 -9.99 -6.74
C VAL A 18 -5.56 -8.60 -6.13
N THR A 19 -4.90 -8.46 -4.98
CA THR A 19 -4.76 -7.16 -4.31
C THR A 19 -3.37 -6.57 -4.58
N ILE A 20 -3.15 -5.31 -4.21
CA ILE A 20 -1.88 -4.60 -4.45
C ILE A 20 -0.70 -5.33 -3.79
N GLU A 21 -0.94 -5.98 -2.64
CA GLU A 21 0.07 -6.73 -1.92
C GLU A 21 0.67 -7.89 -2.75
N ASP A 22 -0.08 -8.47 -3.69
CA ASP A 22 0.44 -9.50 -4.62
C ASP A 22 1.41 -8.93 -5.66
N HIS A 23 1.40 -7.61 -5.85
CA HIS A 23 2.26 -6.90 -6.79
C HIS A 23 3.50 -6.31 -6.12
N ILE A 24 3.56 -6.28 -4.78
CA ILE A 24 4.64 -5.62 -4.04
C ILE A 24 5.33 -6.63 -3.12
N GLN A 25 6.62 -6.81 -3.35
CA GLN A 25 7.47 -7.53 -2.41
C GLN A 25 7.92 -6.59 -1.27
N LYS A 26 7.68 -7.01 -0.02
CA LYS A 26 8.19 -6.32 1.18
C LYS A 26 9.71 -6.29 1.18
N VAL A 27 10.29 -5.09 1.28
CA VAL A 27 11.75 -4.90 1.38
C VAL A 27 12.05 -3.98 2.54
N LEU A 28 12.93 -4.40 3.45
CA LEU A 28 13.39 -3.55 4.54
C LEU A 28 14.44 -2.57 4.02
N LYS A 29 14.14 -1.27 4.08
CA LYS A 29 15.13 -0.21 3.86
C LYS A 29 15.52 0.38 5.24
N PRO A 30 16.75 0.12 5.74
CA PRO A 30 17.16 0.57 7.08
C PRO A 30 17.29 2.10 7.19
N ASN A 31 17.49 2.79 6.07
CA ASN A 31 17.46 4.24 5.97
C ASN A 31 16.46 4.61 4.88
N PHE A 32 15.26 5.02 5.29
CA PHE A 32 14.20 5.36 4.33
C PHE A 32 14.55 6.64 3.57
N GLY A 33 15.13 7.63 4.25
CA GLY A 33 15.55 8.90 3.63
C GLY A 33 16.53 8.69 2.48
N ALA A 34 17.59 7.90 2.68
CA ALA A 34 18.55 7.60 1.62
C ALA A 34 17.90 6.90 0.41
N ALA A 35 16.99 5.95 0.64
CA ALA A 35 16.26 5.29 -0.44
C ALA A 35 15.29 6.25 -1.16
N TRP A 36 14.66 7.17 -0.41
CA TRP A 36 13.75 8.18 -0.93
C TRP A 36 14.46 9.21 -1.82
N ASP A 37 15.69 9.58 -1.45
CA ASP A 37 16.57 10.43 -2.26
C ASP A 37 17.14 9.69 -3.48
N GLU A 38 17.49 8.40 -3.33
CA GLU A 38 18.01 7.56 -4.42
C GLU A 38 16.98 7.33 -5.53
N VAL A 39 15.71 7.08 -5.18
CA VAL A 39 14.63 6.95 -6.17
C VAL A 39 14.37 8.27 -6.90
N GLY A 40 14.51 9.41 -6.20
CA GLY A 40 14.25 10.74 -6.74
C GLY A 40 12.76 11.04 -6.96
N ASP A 41 12.46 12.24 -7.44
CA ASP A 41 11.09 12.75 -7.62
C ASP A 41 10.51 12.60 -9.04
N ALA A 42 11.21 11.90 -9.95
CA ALA A 42 10.82 11.79 -11.36
C ALA A 42 9.40 11.25 -11.57
N TYR A 43 8.98 10.29 -10.73
CA TYR A 43 7.62 9.74 -10.70
C TYR A 43 7.00 9.89 -9.31
N GLU A 44 7.21 11.04 -8.67
CA GLU A 44 6.51 11.39 -7.44
C GLU A 44 5.05 11.72 -7.73
N LYS A 45 4.14 11.08 -6.99
CA LYS A 45 2.72 11.42 -7.00
C LYS A 45 2.21 11.58 -5.58
N GLU A 46 1.26 12.49 -5.39
CA GLU A 46 0.70 12.79 -4.08
C GLU A 46 -0.82 12.95 -4.16
N GLU A 47 -1.52 12.31 -3.23
CA GLU A 47 -2.97 12.44 -3.08
C GLU A 47 -3.37 12.49 -1.60
N THR A 48 -4.50 13.15 -1.32
CA THR A 48 -5.02 13.30 0.05
C THR A 48 -6.35 12.57 0.18
N PHE A 49 -6.46 11.73 1.21
CA PHE A 49 -7.63 10.90 1.49
C PHE A 49 -8.17 11.19 2.89
N ALA A 50 -9.49 11.07 3.05
CA ALA A 50 -10.16 11.12 4.34
C ALA A 50 -10.65 9.72 4.72
N LEU A 51 -10.10 9.17 5.81
CA LEU A 51 -10.51 7.89 6.38
C LEU A 51 -11.69 8.13 7.32
N SER A 52 -12.89 8.24 6.75
CA SER A 52 -14.12 8.55 7.50
C SER A 52 -14.54 7.45 8.49
N THR A 53 -14.08 6.21 8.31
CA THR A 53 -14.42 5.06 9.17
C THR A 53 -13.42 4.84 10.30
N THR A 54 -12.22 5.42 10.21
CA THR A 54 -11.13 5.17 11.16
C THR A 54 -11.02 6.31 12.17
N LYS A 55 -11.05 5.98 13.46
CA LYS A 55 -11.06 6.96 14.55
C LYS A 55 -9.72 7.13 15.26
N THR A 56 -8.76 6.25 15.01
CA THR A 56 -7.44 6.27 15.64
C THR A 56 -6.35 6.23 14.58
N LEU A 57 -5.20 6.85 14.87
CA LEU A 57 -4.03 6.78 13.98
C LEU A 57 -3.47 5.35 13.92
N GLU A 58 -3.56 4.59 15.01
CA GLU A 58 -3.06 3.21 15.11
C GLU A 58 -3.83 2.25 14.18
N ASP A 59 -5.16 2.34 14.17
CA ASP A 59 -6.00 1.56 13.25
C ASP A 59 -5.71 1.97 11.79
N ALA A 60 -5.55 3.27 11.53
CA ALA A 60 -5.27 3.77 10.19
C ALA A 60 -3.93 3.21 9.68
N VAL A 61 -2.87 3.31 10.48
CA VAL A 61 -1.55 2.77 10.15
C VAL A 61 -1.61 1.26 9.92
N THR A 62 -2.27 0.52 10.81
CA THR A 62 -2.39 -0.94 10.69
C THR A 62 -3.15 -1.34 9.42
N ASN A 63 -4.22 -0.63 9.10
CA ASN A 63 -5.01 -0.91 7.89
C ASN A 63 -4.22 -0.60 6.62
N ILE A 64 -3.50 0.53 6.57
CA ILE A 64 -2.68 0.89 5.40
C ILE A 64 -1.56 -0.14 5.19
N ILE A 65 -0.85 -0.56 6.25
CA ILE A 65 0.21 -1.56 6.16
C ILE A 65 -0.33 -2.88 5.61
N LYS A 66 -1.50 -3.33 6.11
CA LYS A 66 -2.14 -4.56 5.65
C LYS A 66 -2.59 -4.45 4.20
N PHE A 67 -3.25 -3.34 3.86
CA PHE A 67 -3.83 -3.12 2.53
C PHE A 67 -2.78 -3.00 1.42
N LEU A 68 -1.71 -2.23 1.65
CA LEU A 68 -0.64 -2.08 0.67
C LEU A 68 0.34 -3.27 0.68
N GLY A 69 0.35 -4.06 1.75
CA GLY A 69 1.26 -5.20 1.88
C GLY A 69 2.74 -4.81 1.88
N MET A 70 3.07 -3.59 2.30
CA MET A 70 4.44 -3.07 2.25
C MET A 70 5.18 -3.21 3.58
N GLN A 71 6.50 -3.03 3.56
CA GLN A 71 7.33 -3.09 4.75
C GLN A 71 7.36 -1.73 5.46
N PRO A 72 6.88 -1.62 6.72
CA PRO A 72 7.10 -0.42 7.50
C PRO A 72 8.59 -0.22 7.81
N CYS A 73 9.05 1.01 7.60
CA CYS A 73 10.42 1.45 7.85
C CYS A 73 10.51 2.25 9.14
N GLU A 74 11.71 2.28 9.74
CA GLU A 74 12.05 3.16 10.87
C GLU A 74 11.12 3.06 12.09
N ARG A 75 10.45 1.91 12.28
CA ARG A 75 9.41 1.68 13.32
C ARG A 75 8.21 2.64 13.20
N SER A 76 7.96 3.15 11.99
CA SER A 76 6.81 4.01 11.69
C SER A 76 5.46 3.27 11.76
N ASP A 77 5.45 1.95 11.97
CA ASP A 77 4.26 1.19 12.35
C ASP A 77 3.77 1.52 13.77
N LYS A 78 4.64 2.05 14.64
CA LYS A 78 4.28 2.43 16.00
C LYS A 78 3.92 3.90 16.10
N VAL A 79 2.66 4.17 16.38
CA VAL A 79 2.18 5.53 16.65
C VAL A 79 2.52 5.91 18.09
N PRO A 80 3.24 7.03 18.33
CA PRO A 80 3.47 7.53 19.68
C PRO A 80 2.16 8.02 20.32
N GLU A 81 1.99 7.71 21.61
CA GLU A 81 0.83 8.15 22.39
C GLU A 81 0.75 9.69 22.46
N ASN A 82 -0.47 10.23 22.56
CA ASN A 82 -0.75 11.67 22.66
C ASN A 82 -0.31 12.52 21.45
N LYS A 83 -0.11 11.91 20.27
CA LYS A 83 0.08 12.66 19.02
C LYS A 83 -1.19 12.63 18.17
N ASN A 84 -1.51 13.78 17.58
CA ASN A 84 -2.58 13.94 16.60
C ASN A 84 -2.06 13.87 15.15
N SER A 85 -0.77 13.61 14.96
CA SER A 85 -0.15 13.49 13.65
C SER A 85 0.88 12.37 13.67
N HIS A 86 0.97 11.61 12.58
CA HIS A 86 1.93 10.52 12.44
C HIS A 86 2.43 10.43 11.00
N VAL A 87 3.65 9.95 10.80
CA VAL A 87 4.18 9.70 9.46
C VAL A 87 4.54 8.23 9.35
N LEU A 88 3.89 7.55 8.42
CA LEU A 88 4.12 6.15 8.07
C LEU A 88 5.03 6.09 6.83
N TYR A 89 6.12 5.33 6.95
CA TYR A 89 7.05 5.06 5.86
C TYR A 89 6.96 3.60 5.46
N LEU A 90 6.69 3.35 4.19
CA LEU A 90 6.56 2.00 3.63
C LEU A 90 7.49 1.83 2.45
N SER A 91 8.13 0.68 2.38
CA SER A 91 9.00 0.30 1.27
C SER A 91 8.61 -1.06 0.70
N GLY A 92 8.77 -1.17 -0.60
CA GLY A 92 8.59 -2.41 -1.32
C GLY A 92 9.22 -2.34 -2.71
N VAL A 93 9.19 -3.47 -3.39
CA VAL A 93 9.62 -3.59 -4.78
C VAL A 93 8.43 -4.06 -5.60
N TYR A 94 8.03 -3.26 -6.58
CA TYR A 94 7.01 -3.61 -7.54
C TYR A 94 7.54 -4.64 -8.54
N ARG A 95 6.64 -5.38 -9.19
CA ARG A 95 6.98 -6.33 -10.25
C ARG A 95 7.91 -5.69 -11.28
N GLY A 96 8.95 -6.43 -11.67
CA GLY A 96 10.02 -5.92 -12.55
C GLY A 96 11.24 -5.37 -11.81
N GLY A 97 11.23 -5.33 -10.48
CA GLY A 97 12.39 -4.89 -9.69
C GLY A 97 12.44 -3.38 -9.45
N HIS A 98 11.32 -2.69 -9.65
CA HIS A 98 11.21 -1.25 -9.43
C HIS A 98 10.96 -0.96 -7.96
N ASP A 99 11.84 -0.20 -7.32
CA ASP A 99 11.61 0.26 -5.95
C ASP A 99 10.37 1.15 -5.92
N VAL A 100 9.50 0.92 -4.92
CA VAL A 100 8.33 1.73 -4.65
C VAL A 100 8.31 2.09 -3.17
N LEU A 101 8.28 3.39 -2.90
CA LEU A 101 8.33 3.96 -1.56
C LEU A 101 7.08 4.79 -1.35
N VAL A 102 6.45 4.63 -0.18
CA VAL A 102 5.26 5.37 0.18
C VAL A 102 5.52 6.09 1.51
N ARG A 103 5.20 7.37 1.52
CA ARG A 103 5.17 8.21 2.72
C ARG A 103 3.74 8.68 2.94
N SER A 104 3.09 8.16 3.99
CA SER A 104 1.75 8.59 4.38
C SER A 104 1.85 9.50 5.61
N ARG A 105 1.40 10.75 5.49
CA ARG A 105 1.28 11.70 6.60
C ARG A 105 -0.15 11.70 7.08
N LEU A 106 -0.38 11.17 8.28
CA LEU A 106 -1.69 11.09 8.90
C LEU A 106 -1.87 12.23 9.90
N ALA A 107 -3.07 12.78 9.95
CA ALA A 107 -3.52 13.74 10.93
C ALA A 107 -4.90 13.34 11.46
N LEU A 108 -5.08 13.41 12.78
CA LEU A 108 -6.31 13.11 13.49
C LEU A 108 -6.92 14.42 14.01
N ALA A 109 -8.08 14.76 13.48
CA ALA A 109 -8.94 15.86 13.95
C ALA A 109 -10.33 15.29 14.28
N ASP A 110 -11.38 15.68 13.56
CA ASP A 110 -12.72 15.07 13.65
C ASP A 110 -12.80 13.67 12.99
N GLY A 111 -11.73 13.29 12.30
CA GLY A 111 -11.48 11.99 11.68
C GLY A 111 -10.01 11.89 11.29
N VAL A 112 -9.59 10.77 10.69
CA VAL A 112 -8.22 10.63 10.18
C VAL A 112 -8.17 11.12 8.74
N THR A 113 -7.32 12.10 8.46
CA THR A 113 -6.94 12.50 7.11
C THR A 113 -5.52 12.01 6.84
N MET A 114 -5.24 11.55 5.63
CA MET A 114 -3.90 11.15 5.23
C MET A 114 -3.50 11.76 3.89
N GLN A 115 -2.26 12.24 3.81
CA GLN A 115 -1.61 12.63 2.56
C GLN A 115 -0.62 11.52 2.20
N VAL A 116 -0.87 10.84 1.09
CA VAL A 116 -0.03 9.75 0.60
C VAL A 116 0.85 10.30 -0.52
N THR A 117 2.15 10.33 -0.29
CA THR A 117 3.16 10.57 -1.32
C THR A 117 3.77 9.24 -1.73
N VAL A 118 3.78 8.92 -3.02
CA VAL A 118 4.41 7.72 -3.58
C VAL A 118 5.56 8.15 -4.47
N ARG A 119 6.70 7.47 -4.36
CA ARG A 119 7.83 7.57 -5.29
C ARG A 119 8.19 6.19 -5.81
N SER A 120 8.54 6.13 -7.08
CA SER A 120 9.05 4.90 -7.67
C SER A 120 10.02 5.22 -8.80
N THR A 121 10.83 4.23 -9.20
CA THR A 121 11.71 4.31 -10.36
C THR A 121 10.95 4.20 -11.70
N ASP A 122 9.65 3.92 -11.66
CA ASP A 122 8.73 3.86 -12.79
C ASP A 122 7.41 4.58 -12.46
N GLU A 123 6.63 5.01 -13.46
CA GLU A 123 5.35 5.68 -13.20
C GLU A 123 4.25 4.70 -12.74
N THR A 124 4.28 3.48 -13.28
CA THR A 124 3.21 2.50 -13.12
C THR A 124 2.96 2.15 -11.65
N PRO A 125 3.98 1.88 -10.81
CA PRO A 125 3.77 1.58 -9.40
C PRO A 125 3.15 2.76 -8.64
N ALA A 126 3.50 4.00 -9.00
CA ALA A 126 2.96 5.19 -8.36
C ALA A 126 1.47 5.38 -8.66
N ASP A 127 1.06 5.19 -9.92
CA ASP A 127 -0.36 5.23 -10.30
C ASP A 127 -1.17 4.13 -9.63
N VAL A 128 -0.67 2.89 -9.66
CA VAL A 128 -1.40 1.74 -9.10
C VAL A 128 -1.61 1.91 -7.61
N ILE A 129 -0.61 2.39 -6.85
CA ILE A 129 -0.78 2.60 -5.41
C ILE A 129 -1.83 3.67 -5.13
N LEU A 130 -1.78 4.82 -5.80
CA LEU A 130 -2.75 5.89 -5.56
C LEU A 130 -4.17 5.49 -5.99
N ALA A 131 -4.30 4.90 -7.18
CA ALA A 131 -5.59 4.45 -7.71
C ALA A 131 -6.26 3.36 -6.87
N SER A 132 -5.49 2.65 -6.05
CA SER A 132 -6.05 1.61 -5.20
C SER A 132 -6.38 2.08 -3.78
N VAL A 133 -5.87 3.25 -3.37
CA VAL A 133 -6.19 3.85 -2.06
C VAL A 133 -7.48 4.70 -2.12
N GLY A 134 -7.79 5.27 -3.29
CA GLY A 134 -9.03 6.02 -3.56
C GLY A 134 -10.21 5.13 -3.93
#